data_AF-A0A424HBV8-F1
#
_entry.id   AF-A0A424HBV8-F1
#
_cell.length_a   1.000
_cell.length_b   1.000
_cell.length_c   1.000
_cell.angle_alpha   90.00
_cell.angle_beta   90.00
_cell.angle_gamma   90.00
#
_symmetry.space_group_name_H-M   'P 1'
#
loop_
_entity.id
_entity.type
_entity.pdbx_description
1 polymer ?
#
loop_
_entity_poly.entity_id
_entity_poly.type
_entity_poly.pdbx_seq_one_letter_code
_entity_poly.pdbx_strand_id
1 'polypeptide(L)' 'MKKFNEIRESQKAVFNKKLMGVPVKISSIKSKGKTSFSLYIDGDKLDDYKSEKEAMMTAKEFVKQYRKSK' A
#
# COMPACT_ATOMS: atom_id res chain seq x y z
N MET A 1 5.06 24.64 13.01
CA MET A 1 4.59 23.26 13.21
C MET A 1 3.64 22.90 12.07
N LYS A 2 3.75 21.70 11.50
CA LYS A 2 2.80 21.25 10.47
C LYS A 2 1.42 21.04 11.10
N LYS A 3 0.34 21.42 10.39
CA LYS A 3 -1.03 21.28 10.88
C LYS A 3 -1.47 19.82 10.77
N PHE A 4 -2.31 19.35 11.71
CA PHE A 4 -2.82 17.96 11.75
C PHE A 4 -3.45 17.50 10.43
N ASN A 5 -4.09 18.42 9.69
CA ASN A 5 -4.65 18.14 8.36
C ASN A 5 -3.58 17.82 7.31
N GLU A 6 -2.41 18.46 7.35
CA GLU A 6 -1.31 18.18 6.40
C GLU A 6 -0.72 16.79 6.63
N ILE A 7 -0.69 16.33 7.89
CA ILE A 7 -0.23 14.99 8.26
C ILE A 7 -1.23 13.94 7.74
N ARG A 8 -2.53 14.21 7.88
CA ARG A 8 -3.59 13.29 7.44
C ARG A 8 -3.75 13.23 5.91
N GLU A 9 -3.50 14.34 5.21
CA GLU A 9 -3.41 14.34 3.74
C GLU A 9 -2.15 13.65 3.23
N SER A 10 -1.09 13.58 4.06
CA SER A 10 0.16 12.93 3.68
C SER A 10 0.05 11.40 3.61
N GLN A 11 -0.94 10.77 4.26
CA GLN A 11 -1.14 9.32 4.20
C GLN A 11 -2.61 8.97 4.00
N LYS A 12 -2.99 8.64 2.76
CA LYS A 12 -4.36 8.23 2.42
C LYS A 12 -4.38 6.80 1.95
N ALA A 13 -5.17 5.94 2.61
CA ALA A 13 -5.46 4.59 2.10
C ALA A 13 -6.23 4.71 0.78
N VAL A 14 -5.61 4.26 -0.31
CA VAL A 14 -6.20 4.27 -1.65
C VAL A 14 -6.85 2.92 -1.96
N PHE A 15 -6.27 1.86 -1.41
CA PHE A 15 -6.80 0.51 -1.53
C PHE A 15 -6.82 -0.16 -0.15
N ASN A 16 -7.94 -0.79 0.20
CA ASN A 16 -8.07 -1.60 1.40
C ASN A 16 -9.08 -2.72 1.13
N LYS A 17 -8.61 -3.82 0.56
CA LYS A 17 -9.44 -4.98 0.22
C LYS A 17 -8.66 -6.26 0.45
N LYS A 18 -9.39 -7.34 0.72
CA LYS A 18 -8.79 -8.68 0.77
C LYS A 18 -8.61 -9.21 -0.65
N LEU A 19 -7.41 -9.68 -0.97
CA LEU A 19 -7.10 -10.42 -2.19
C LEU A 19 -6.93 -11.89 -1.81
N MET A 20 -7.79 -12.77 -2.33
CA MET A 20 -7.76 -14.22 -2.07
C MET A 20 -7.74 -14.58 -0.57
N GLY A 21 -8.45 -13.82 0.27
CA GLY A 21 -8.49 -14.01 1.72
C GLY A 21 -7.39 -13.29 2.50
N VAL A 22 -6.33 -12.82 1.84
CA VAL A 22 -5.22 -12.07 2.45
C VAL A 22 -5.55 -10.57 2.48
N PRO A 23 -5.42 -9.87 3.62
CA PRO A 23 -5.62 -8.43 3.69
C PRO A 23 -4.56 -7.70 2.85
N VAL A 24 -4.99 -6.83 1.93
CA VAL A 24 -4.09 -5.98 1.15
C VAL A 24 -4.52 -4.53 1.28
N LYS A 25 -3.56 -3.68 1.67
CA LYS A 25 -3.76 -2.25 1.83
C LYS A 25 -2.68 -1.49 1.07
N ILE A 26 -3.09 -0.50 0.28
CA ILE A 26 -2.18 0.42 -0.40
C ILE A 26 -2.46 1.82 0.15
N SER A 27 -1.43 2.44 0.70
CA SER A 27 -1.51 3.81 1.24
C SER A 27 -0.66 4.73 0.40
N SER A 28 -1.26 5.79 -0.14
CA SER A 28 -0.51 6.86 -0.79
C SER A 28 0.16 7.72 0.26
N ILE A 29 1.47 7.90 0.13
CA ILE A 29 2.28 8.79 0.95
C ILE A 29 2.69 9.99 0.10
N LYS A 30 2.32 11.20 0.54
CA LYS A 30 2.79 12.45 -0.07
C LYS A 30 3.87 13.06 0.80
N SER A 31 5.10 13.09 0.28
CA SER A 31 6.25 13.70 0.97
C SER A 31 6.97 14.66 0.05
N LYS A 32 7.09 15.94 0.48
CA LYS A 32 7.86 17.00 -0.20
C LYS A 32 7.65 17.05 -1.73
N GLY A 33 6.39 17.00 -2.16
CA GLY A 33 6.01 17.09 -3.59
C GLY A 33 6.08 15.78 -4.38
N LYS A 34 6.48 14.66 -3.77
CA LYS A 34 6.45 13.33 -4.39
C LYS A 34 5.35 12.48 -3.77
N THR A 35 4.64 11.72 -4.61
CA THR A 35 3.65 10.73 -4.18
C THR A 35 4.25 9.34 -4.35
N SER A 36 4.29 8.56 -3.27
CA SER A 36 4.62 7.13 -3.27
C SER A 36 3.42 6.33 -2.77
N PHE A 37 3.44 5.01 -3.00
CA PHE A 37 2.36 4.10 -2.66
C PHE A 37 2.94 2.95 -1.84
N SER A 38 2.73 2.99 -0.52
CA SER A 38 3.14 1.93 0.39
C SER A 38 2.16 0.76 0.31
N LEU A 39 2.66 -0.41 -0.04
CA LEU A 39 1.93 -1.66 -0.04
C LEU A 39 2.07 -2.36 1.30
N TYR A 40 0.94 -2.79 1.83
CA TYR A 40 0.84 -3.60 3.04
C TYR A 40 0.08 -4.89 2.72
N ILE A 41 0.61 -6.03 3.16
CA ILE A 41 0.02 -7.35 3.00
C ILE A 41 -0.03 -7.99 4.37
N ASP A 42 -1.20 -8.48 4.78
CA ASP A 42 -1.47 -9.08 6.09
C ASP A 42 -1.16 -8.17 7.30
N GLY A 43 -1.10 -6.86 7.08
CA GLY A 43 -0.75 -5.87 8.10
C GLY A 43 0.73 -5.44 8.06
N ASP A 44 1.58 -6.20 7.39
CA ASP A 44 3.00 -5.91 7.25
C ASP A 44 3.28 -5.04 6.03
N LYS A 45 4.20 -4.08 6.16
CA LYS A 45 4.66 -3.24 5.04
C LYS A 45 5.61 -4.05 4.15
N LEU A 46 5.27 -4.18 2.87
CA LEU A 46 6.12 -4.83 1.88
C LEU A 46 7.14 -3.85 1.29
N ASP A 47 6.65 -2.84 0.55
CA ASP A 47 7.51 -1.86 -0.12
C ASP A 47 6.74 -0.58 -0.52
N ASP A 48 7.48 0.44 -0.95
CA ASP A 48 6.98 1.71 -1.47
C ASP A 48 7.14 1.80 -2.99
N TYR A 49 6.02 1.97 -3.69
CA TYR A 49 5.99 2.03 -5.15
C TYR A 49 5.77 3.45 -5.67
N LYS A 50 6.11 3.69 -6.94
CA LYS A 50 5.86 4.98 -7.60
C LYS A 50 4.43 5.12 -8.10
N SER A 51 3.74 4.00 -8.30
CA SER A 51 2.37 3.98 -8.82
C SER A 51 1.49 2.95 -8.10
N GLU A 52 0.18 3.23 -8.04
CA GLU A 52 -0.81 2.30 -7.51
C GLU A 52 -0.87 1.00 -8.33
N LYS A 53 -0.73 1.10 -9.65
CA LYS A 53 -0.81 -0.06 -10.56
C LYS A 53 0.32 -1.05 -10.29
N GLU A 54 1.54 -0.54 -10.10
CA GLU A 54 2.72 -1.34 -9.76
C GLU A 54 2.52 -2.04 -8.40
N ALA A 55 2.13 -1.27 -7.37
CA ALA A 55 1.79 -1.83 -6.05
C ALA A 55 0.72 -2.93 -6.15
N MET A 56 -0.31 -2.74 -6.98
CA MET A 56 -1.37 -3.73 -7.15
C MET A 56 -0.89 -5.00 -7.87
N MET A 57 -0.02 -4.88 -8.88
CA MET A 57 0.56 -6.03 -9.57
C MET A 57 1.42 -6.85 -8.62
N THR A 58 2.31 -6.20 -7.88
CA THR A 58 3.17 -6.90 -6.90
C THR A 58 2.34 -7.53 -5.79
N ALA A 59 1.29 -6.85 -5.31
CA ALA A 59 0.38 -7.44 -4.33
C ALA A 59 -0.30 -8.72 -4.84
N LYS A 60 -0.77 -8.72 -6.10
CA LYS A 60 -1.38 -9.91 -6.71
C LYS A 60 -0.40 -11.06 -6.84
N GLU A 61 0.82 -10.78 -7.28
CA GLU A 61 1.87 -11.79 -7.41
C GLU A 61 2.28 -12.36 -6.05
N PHE A 62 2.49 -11.50 -5.05
CA PHE A 62 2.83 -11.90 -3.70
C PHE A 62 1.75 -12.77 -3.07
N VAL A 63 0.47 -12.35 -3.12
CA VAL A 63 -0.65 -13.14 -2.58
C VAL A 63 -0.76 -14.51 -3.28
N LYS A 64 -0.52 -14.56 -4.59
CA LYS A 64 -0.52 -15.81 -5.36
C LYS A 64 0.60 -16.75 -4.91
N GLN A 65 1.80 -16.22 -4.66
CA GLN A 65 2.94 -17.00 -4.15
C GLN A 65 2.73 -17.42 -2.70
N TYR A 66 2.27 -16.52 -1.83
CA TYR A 66 1.97 -16.77 -0.43
C TYR A 66 0.99 -17.93 -0.25
N ARG A 67 -0.05 -18.00 -1.09
CA ARG A 67 -1.01 -19.12 -1.07
C ARG A 67 -0.45 -20.43 -1.61
N LYS A 68 0.55 -20.40 -2.50
CA LYS A 68 1.21 -21.62 -2.99
C LYS A 68 2.21 -22.19 -1.98
N SER A 69 2.75 -21.34 -1.12
CA SER A 69 3.71 -21.72 -0.08
C SER A 69 3.05 -22.31 1.17
N LYS A 70 1.72 -22.28 1.25
CA LYS A 70 0.93 -22.76 2.39
C LYS A 70 0.08 -23.95 1.97
#